data_AF-A0A326RMA0-F1
#
_entry.id   AF-A0A326RMA0-F1
#
_cell.length_a   1.000
_cell.length_b   1.000
_cell.length_c   1.000
_cell.angle_alpha   90.00
_cell.angle_beta   90.00
_cell.angle_gamma   90.00
#
_symmetry.space_group_name_H-M   'P 1'
#
loop_
_entity.id
_entity.type
_entity.pdbx_description
1 polymer ?
#
loop_
_entity_poly.entity_id
_entity_poly.type
_entity_poly.pdbx_seq_one_letter_code
_entity_poly.pdbx_strand_id
1 'polypeptide(L)'
;MALVLKENLNLHQVIKLEFKNPRAIKNKTTKNMKKTILMSALLLAGAAFVQPSVAAISSDVIEISMQEEKVQINPNDLPDAVKATIAADESLQGAAVFEAWKITKEDDSVHFQVIFTSAEGEKTTKTYDPDGNEIKE
;
A
#
# COMPACT_ATOMS: atom_id res chain seq x y z
N MET A 1 -32.19 40.59 20.77
CA MET A 1 -32.60 39.54 19.81
C MET A 1 -31.64 39.62 18.63
N ALA A 2 -30.44 39.05 18.76
CA ALA A 2 -30.10 37.66 18.45
C ALA A 2 -30.19 37.38 16.95
N LEU A 3 -29.00 37.42 16.33
CA LEU A 3 -28.68 37.09 14.94
C LEU A 3 -29.20 35.68 14.58
N VAL A 4 -29.80 35.59 13.40
CA VAL A 4 -30.23 34.36 12.75
C VAL A 4 -29.64 34.38 11.34
N LEU A 5 -28.71 33.44 11.11
CA LEU A 5 -28.36 32.74 9.84
C LEU A 5 -28.01 33.60 8.60
N LYS A 6 -27.19 33.16 7.64
CA LYS A 6 -26.18 32.12 7.42
C LYS A 6 -25.72 32.41 5.98
N GLU A 7 -24.52 31.96 5.63
CA GLU A 7 -24.13 31.56 4.27
C GLU A 7 -24.12 32.65 3.18
N ASN A 8 -22.91 32.92 2.69
CA ASN A 8 -22.39 32.36 1.43
C ASN A 8 -21.54 33.39 0.66
N LEU A 9 -20.54 32.87 -0.07
CA LEU A 9 -19.70 33.54 -1.07
C LEU A 9 -18.68 34.58 -0.57
N ASN A 10 -17.42 34.14 -0.41
CA ASN A 10 -16.28 34.68 -1.19
C ASN A 10 -14.96 33.97 -0.83
N LEU A 11 -14.84 32.68 -1.17
CA LEU A 11 -13.59 31.93 -1.04
C LEU A 11 -12.87 31.75 -2.39
N HIS A 12 -12.88 32.79 -3.23
CA HIS A 12 -12.29 32.76 -4.58
C HIS A 12 -11.01 33.62 -4.71
N GLN A 13 -10.34 33.94 -3.59
CA GLN A 13 -9.21 34.90 -3.57
C GLN A 13 -7.92 34.35 -2.95
N VAL A 14 -7.72 33.02 -2.86
CA VAL A 14 -6.49 32.48 -2.22
C VAL A 14 -5.89 31.26 -2.93
N ILE A 15 -5.79 31.27 -4.27
CA ILE A 15 -4.92 30.30 -4.98
C ILE A 15 -4.23 30.98 -6.17
N LYS A 16 -3.18 31.75 -5.89
CA LYS A 16 -2.10 32.01 -6.86
C LYS A 16 -0.81 32.43 -6.13
N LEU A 17 -0.34 31.56 -5.24
CA LEU A 17 0.98 31.69 -4.64
C LEU A 17 2.04 31.18 -5.63
N GLU A 18 3.04 32.02 -5.83
CA GLU A 18 4.26 31.83 -6.59
C GLU A 18 4.87 30.43 -6.47
N PHE A 19 4.96 29.69 -7.58
CA PHE A 19 5.97 28.65 -7.73
C PHE A 19 7.30 29.29 -8.10
N LYS A 20 8.11 29.55 -7.07
CA LYS A 20 9.50 29.97 -7.16
C LYS A 20 10.40 28.72 -7.33
N ASN A 21 10.94 28.55 -8.55
CA ASN A 21 12.18 27.79 -8.83
C ASN A 21 13.38 28.52 -8.15
N PRO A 22 14.61 27.99 -7.91
CA PRO A 22 15.22 26.70 -8.30
C PRO A 22 16.15 26.05 -7.24
N ARG A 23 16.64 24.82 -7.49
CA ARG A 23 18.03 24.42 -7.13
C ARG A 23 18.50 23.18 -7.88
N ALA A 24 19.66 23.34 -8.50
CA ALA A 24 20.40 22.37 -9.28
C ALA A 24 21.01 21.25 -8.44
N ILE A 25 21.10 20.04 -9.00
CA ILE A 25 22.07 19.03 -8.56
C ILE A 25 22.87 18.60 -9.79
N LYS A 26 24.15 19.01 -9.80
CA LYS A 26 25.17 18.56 -10.76
C LYS A 26 25.78 17.27 -10.22
N ASN A 27 25.65 16.17 -10.95
CA ASN A 27 26.38 14.93 -10.71
C ASN A 27 27.50 14.79 -11.75
N LYS A 28 28.71 15.17 -11.32
CA LYS A 28 30.00 14.93 -11.99
C LYS A 28 30.76 13.95 -11.12
N THR A 29 31.04 12.73 -11.60
CA THR A 29 32.08 11.79 -11.11
C THR A 29 32.00 10.50 -11.93
N THR A 30 33.02 9.77 -12.36
CA THR A 30 34.47 9.99 -12.56
C THR A 30 34.94 8.82 -13.43
N LYS A 31 35.70 9.16 -14.47
CA LYS A 31 36.58 8.31 -15.30
C LYS A 31 37.35 7.27 -14.49
N ASN A 32 37.36 6.00 -14.92
CA ASN A 32 38.41 5.02 -14.62
C ASN A 32 38.51 3.95 -15.72
N MET A 33 39.37 4.18 -16.73
CA MET A 33 39.98 3.11 -17.54
C MET A 33 41.33 2.75 -16.90
N LYS A 34 41.50 1.49 -16.49
CA LYS A 34 42.80 0.84 -16.20
C LYS A 34 42.67 -0.60 -16.70
N LYS A 35 43.13 -0.87 -17.93
CA LYS A 35 44.47 -1.38 -18.23
C LYS A 35 44.72 -2.80 -17.70
N THR A 36 44.59 -3.73 -18.65
CA THR A 36 45.59 -4.75 -19.00
C THR A 36 45.51 -6.13 -18.30
N ILE A 37 45.85 -7.13 -19.12
CA ILE A 37 46.45 -8.45 -18.82
C ILE A 37 45.43 -9.57 -18.57
N LEU A 38 45.54 -10.80 -19.07
CA LEU A 38 46.28 -11.52 -20.11
C LEU A 38 45.94 -13.01 -19.80
N MET A 39 45.70 -13.85 -20.80
CA MET A 39 45.85 -15.33 -20.76
C MET A 39 45.14 -16.09 -19.60
N SER A 40 44.30 -17.08 -19.88
CA SER A 40 44.81 -18.36 -20.38
C SER A 40 43.67 -19.22 -20.92
N ALA A 41 43.85 -19.70 -22.14
CA ALA A 41 43.10 -20.80 -22.71
C ALA A 41 43.43 -22.09 -21.94
N LEU A 42 42.42 -22.69 -21.31
CA LEU A 42 42.45 -24.11 -20.96
C LEU A 42 41.26 -24.77 -21.66
N LEU A 43 41.54 -25.25 -22.88
CA LEU A 43 40.71 -26.20 -23.61
C LEU A 43 40.78 -27.53 -22.85
N LEU A 44 39.79 -27.82 -21.99
CA LEU A 44 39.45 -29.20 -21.66
C LEU A 44 38.13 -29.53 -22.35
N ALA A 45 38.26 -30.28 -23.44
CA ALA A 45 37.16 -30.96 -24.10
C ALA A 45 36.60 -32.03 -23.15
N GLY A 46 35.59 -31.66 -22.36
CA GLY A 46 34.66 -32.61 -21.77
C GLY A 46 33.49 -32.77 -22.73
N ALA A 47 33.32 -33.96 -23.30
CA ALA A 47 32.09 -34.33 -23.98
C ALA A 47 30.98 -34.40 -22.93
N ALA A 48 30.33 -33.28 -22.66
CA ALA A 48 29.12 -33.24 -21.88
C ALA A 48 28.00 -33.79 -22.78
N PHE A 49 27.47 -34.96 -22.43
CA PHE A 49 26.18 -35.42 -22.93
C PHE A 49 25.14 -34.36 -22.57
N VAL A 50 24.77 -33.53 -23.54
CA VAL A 50 23.68 -32.56 -23.40
C VAL A 50 22.39 -33.38 -23.34
N GLN A 51 21.86 -33.54 -22.15
CA GLN A 51 20.47 -33.96 -21.98
C GLN A 51 19.60 -32.84 -22.60
N PRO A 52 18.65 -33.15 -23.50
CA PRO A 52 17.70 -32.14 -23.92
C PRO A 52 16.94 -31.69 -22.68
N SER A 53 17.16 -30.45 -22.24
CA SER A 53 16.25 -29.84 -21.28
C SER A 53 14.92 -29.73 -22.01
N VAL A 54 13.96 -30.57 -21.63
CA VAL A 54 12.56 -30.29 -21.91
C VAL A 54 12.35 -28.88 -21.37
N ALA A 55 12.18 -27.91 -22.26
CA ALA A 55 11.74 -26.60 -21.86
C ALA A 55 10.44 -26.87 -21.12
N ALA A 56 10.48 -26.77 -19.79
CA ALA A 56 9.29 -26.71 -19.00
C ALA A 56 8.51 -25.59 -19.66
N ILE A 57 7.41 -25.96 -20.31
CA ILE A 57 6.38 -25.01 -20.64
C ILE A 57 6.02 -24.54 -19.25
N SER A 58 6.57 -23.38 -18.88
CA SER A 58 6.08 -22.62 -17.76
C SER A 58 4.66 -22.34 -18.21
N SER A 59 3.76 -23.22 -17.83
CA SER A 59 2.42 -22.79 -17.52
C SER A 59 2.67 -21.66 -16.57
N ASP A 60 2.70 -20.45 -17.12
CA ASP A 60 2.19 -19.28 -16.43
C ASP A 60 0.79 -19.75 -16.05
N VAL A 61 0.74 -20.48 -14.93
CA VAL A 61 -0.46 -20.60 -14.14
C VAL A 61 -0.66 -19.14 -13.85
N ILE A 62 -1.52 -18.53 -14.66
CA ILE A 62 -2.28 -17.39 -14.24
C ILE A 62 -3.01 -17.98 -13.04
N GLU A 63 -2.34 -17.95 -11.89
CA GLU A 63 -2.98 -17.93 -10.61
C GLU A 63 -3.86 -16.70 -10.76
N ILE A 64 -5.08 -16.96 -11.21
CA ILE A 64 -6.23 -16.20 -10.77
C ILE A 64 -6.26 -16.52 -9.28
N SER A 65 -5.30 -15.94 -8.54
CA SER A 65 -5.41 -15.68 -7.13
C SER A 65 -6.80 -15.13 -7.03
N MET A 66 -7.68 -15.85 -6.34
CA MET A 66 -9.04 -15.41 -6.12
C MET A 66 -8.88 -14.09 -5.38
N GLN A 67 -8.95 -13.01 -6.17
CA GLN A 67 -8.57 -11.68 -5.77
C GLN A 67 -9.62 -11.29 -4.75
N GLU A 68 -9.27 -11.42 -3.47
CA GLU A 68 -10.11 -10.93 -2.37
C GLU A 68 -10.58 -9.53 -2.76
N GLU A 69 -11.89 -9.36 -2.89
CA GLU A 69 -12.44 -8.13 -3.42
C GLU A 69 -12.34 -7.08 -2.33
N LYS A 70 -11.27 -6.28 -2.40
CA LYS A 70 -10.98 -5.22 -1.45
C LYS A 70 -11.53 -3.88 -1.97
N VAL A 71 -12.63 -3.45 -1.37
CA VAL A 71 -13.33 -2.20 -1.69
C VAL A 71 -13.10 -1.19 -0.60
N GLN A 72 -12.58 0.00 -0.95
CA GLN A 72 -12.48 1.10 0.00
C GLN A 72 -13.88 1.63 0.33
N ILE A 73 -14.20 1.76 1.60
CA ILE A 73 -15.48 2.28 2.10
C ILE A 73 -15.23 3.46 3.02
N ASN A 74 -16.26 4.29 3.27
CA ASN A 74 -16.11 5.33 4.27
C ASN A 74 -16.13 4.71 5.67
N PRO A 75 -15.42 5.30 6.65
CA PRO A 75 -15.50 4.84 8.05
C PRO A 75 -16.92 4.85 8.63
N ASN A 76 -17.81 5.68 8.08
CA ASN A 76 -19.21 5.74 8.49
C ASN A 76 -20.04 4.55 7.98
N ASP A 77 -19.60 3.94 6.87
CA ASP A 77 -20.22 2.74 6.28
C ASP A 77 -19.81 1.45 7.00
N LEU A 78 -18.93 1.54 8.01
CA LEU A 78 -18.60 0.41 8.87
C LEU A 78 -19.84 -0.01 9.69
N PRO A 79 -20.02 -1.34 9.91
CA PRO A 79 -21.06 -1.84 10.79
C PRO A 79 -21.02 -1.19 12.17
N ASP A 80 -22.20 -1.00 12.78
CA ASP A 80 -22.30 -0.40 14.11
C ASP A 80 -21.53 -1.22 15.17
N ALA A 81 -21.51 -2.55 15.01
CA ALA A 81 -20.74 -3.43 15.87
C ALA A 81 -19.22 -3.16 15.79
N VAL A 82 -18.69 -3.01 14.57
CA VAL A 82 -17.26 -2.66 14.35
C VAL A 82 -16.95 -1.29 14.94
N LYS A 83 -17.81 -0.29 14.72
CA LYS A 83 -17.62 1.06 15.29
C LYS A 83 -17.65 1.04 16.82
N ALA A 84 -18.54 0.24 17.41
CA ALA A 84 -18.62 0.08 18.87
C ALA A 84 -17.35 -0.57 19.43
N THR A 85 -16.84 -1.62 18.80
CA THR A 85 -15.59 -2.27 19.21
C THR A 85 -14.41 -1.31 19.13
N ILE A 86 -14.28 -0.56 18.02
CA ILE A 86 -13.22 0.44 17.85
C ILE A 86 -13.31 1.53 18.92
N ALA A 87 -14.52 2.00 19.25
CA ALA A 87 -14.72 3.01 20.28
C ALA A 87 -14.45 2.50 21.71
N ALA A 88 -14.61 1.19 21.94
CA ALA A 88 -14.32 0.53 23.21
C ALA A 88 -12.84 0.16 23.37
N ASP A 89 -12.06 0.13 22.28
CA ASP A 89 -10.65 -0.27 22.30
C ASP A 89 -9.77 0.85 22.85
N GLU A 90 -9.23 0.64 24.05
CA GLU A 90 -8.34 1.59 24.72
C GLU A 90 -7.03 1.83 23.93
N SER A 91 -6.59 0.85 23.14
CA SER A 91 -5.36 0.93 22.34
C SER A 91 -5.49 1.89 21.15
N LEU A 92 -6.73 2.20 20.76
CA LEU A 92 -7.05 3.11 19.65
C LEU A 92 -7.46 4.50 20.16
N GLN A 93 -7.42 4.74 21.47
CA GLN A 93 -7.74 6.06 22.03
C GLN A 93 -6.77 7.12 21.50
N GLY A 94 -7.30 8.08 20.75
CA GLY A 94 -6.52 9.13 20.10
C GLY A 94 -6.01 8.78 18.70
N ALA A 95 -6.25 7.57 18.19
CA ALA A 95 -6.02 7.21 16.81
C ALA A 95 -7.21 7.64 15.94
N ALA A 96 -6.94 8.26 14.79
CA ALA A 96 -7.96 8.61 13.80
C ALA A 96 -8.09 7.50 12.78
N VAL A 97 -9.33 7.18 12.36
CA VAL A 97 -9.53 6.29 11.21
C VAL A 97 -9.01 6.99 9.96
N PHE A 98 -7.97 6.43 9.36
CA PHE A 98 -7.38 6.91 8.12
C PHE A 98 -8.13 6.34 6.90
N GLU A 99 -8.32 5.02 6.87
CA GLU A 99 -9.02 4.33 5.79
C GLU A 99 -9.83 3.15 6.32
N ALA A 100 -10.93 2.83 5.66
CA ALA A 100 -11.70 1.63 5.90
C ALA A 100 -11.88 0.87 4.59
N TRP A 101 -11.80 -0.45 4.67
CA TRP A 101 -11.84 -1.36 3.53
C TRP A 101 -12.76 -2.52 3.85
N LYS A 102 -13.69 -2.83 2.95
CA LYS A 102 -14.47 -4.04 2.94
C LYS A 102 -13.72 -5.07 2.10
N ILE A 103 -13.38 -6.20 2.68
CA ILE A 103 -12.69 -7.32 2.05
C ILE A 103 -13.68 -8.46 1.95
N THR A 104 -14.07 -8.83 0.74
CA THR A 104 -14.86 -10.04 0.50
C THR A 104 -13.88 -11.17 0.20
N LYS A 105 -13.79 -12.12 1.14
CA LYS A 105 -12.96 -13.32 0.97
C LYS A 105 -13.62 -14.28 -0.02
N GLU A 106 -12.82 -15.24 -0.48
CA GLU A 106 -13.26 -16.31 -1.38
C GLU A 106 -14.45 -17.12 -0.85
N ASP A 107 -14.53 -17.28 0.47
CA ASP A 107 -15.61 -18.02 1.17
C ASP A 107 -16.92 -17.21 1.30
N ASP A 108 -17.11 -16.17 0.47
CA ASP A 108 -18.19 -15.17 0.58
C ASP A 108 -18.24 -14.41 1.93
N SER A 109 -17.23 -14.62 2.78
CA SER A 109 -17.11 -13.98 4.09
C SER A 109 -16.63 -12.54 3.94
N VAL A 110 -17.32 -11.60 4.59
CA VAL A 110 -17.00 -10.18 4.55
C VAL A 110 -16.21 -9.78 5.78
N HIS A 111 -15.00 -9.28 5.59
CA HIS A 111 -14.18 -8.69 6.64
C HIS A 111 -14.05 -7.18 6.43
N PHE A 112 -13.83 -6.44 7.51
CA PHE A 112 -13.64 -5.00 7.50
C PHE A 112 -12.25 -4.67 8.02
N GLN A 113 -11.37 -4.22 7.13
CA GLN A 113 -10.03 -3.78 7.49
C GLN A 113 -10.02 -2.26 7.68
N VAL A 114 -9.66 -1.82 8.88
CA VAL A 114 -9.61 -0.41 9.25
C VAL A 114 -8.16 -0.02 9.55
N ILE A 115 -7.70 1.02 8.89
CA ILE A 115 -6.37 1.60 9.07
C ILE A 115 -6.54 2.82 9.95
N PHE A 116 -5.87 2.82 11.08
CA PHE A 116 -5.82 3.90 12.04
C PHE A 116 -4.50 4.65 11.88
N THR A 117 -4.50 5.94 12.19
CA THR A 117 -3.29 6.75 12.33
C THR A 117 -3.23 7.32 13.73
N SER A 118 -2.19 6.99 14.47
CA SER A 118 -1.90 7.54 15.79
C SER A 118 -1.49 9.01 15.68
N ALA A 119 -1.51 9.75 16.79
CA ALA A 119 -1.10 11.16 16.84
C ALA A 119 0.37 11.37 16.38
N GLU A 120 1.21 10.35 16.49
CA GLU A 120 2.61 10.35 16.06
C GLU A 120 2.79 10.02 14.56
N GLY A 121 1.69 9.73 13.84
CA GLY A 121 1.70 9.40 12.42
C GLY A 121 1.91 7.91 12.11
N GLU A 122 1.99 7.06 13.14
CA GLU A 122 2.07 5.61 12.97
C GLU A 122 0.74 5.05 12.45
N LYS A 123 0.82 4.15 11.46
CA LYS A 123 -0.35 3.48 10.90
C LYS A 123 -0.54 2.10 11.52
N THR A 124 -1.71 1.85 12.06
CA THR A 124 -2.09 0.53 12.61
C THR A 124 -3.25 -0.02 11.81
N THR A 125 -3.13 -1.25 11.34
CA THR A 125 -4.18 -1.93 10.61
C THR A 125 -4.83 -2.96 11.51
N LYS A 126 -6.16 -2.92 11.64
CA LYS A 126 -6.94 -3.95 12.31
C LYS A 126 -8.02 -4.47 11.39
N THR A 127 -8.30 -5.77 11.48
CA THR A 127 -9.35 -6.43 10.70
C THR A 127 -10.44 -6.88 11.65
N TYR A 128 -11.69 -6.66 11.26
CA TYR A 128 -12.87 -6.99 12.04
C TYR A 128 -13.84 -7.82 11.19
N ASP A 129 -14.62 -8.67 11.85
CA ASP A 129 -15.78 -9.31 11.23
C ASP A 129 -17.00 -8.36 11.23
N PRO A 130 -18.13 -8.73 10.59
CA PRO A 130 -19.36 -7.93 10.60
C PRO A 130 -19.97 -7.74 12.00
N ASP A 131 -19.68 -8.66 12.92
CA ASP A 131 -20.13 -8.66 14.31
C ASP A 131 -19.22 -7.80 15.23
N GLY A 132 -18.17 -7.19 14.68
CA GLY A 132 -17.25 -6.34 15.41
C GLY A 132 -16.16 -7.08 16.19
N ASN A 133 -15.98 -8.39 15.99
CA ASN A 133 -14.85 -9.11 16.59
C ASN A 133 -13.58 -8.83 15.79
N GLU A 134 -12.48 -8.56 16.50
CA GLU A 134 -11.18 -8.40 15.87
C GLU A 134 -10.65 -9.76 15.39
N ILE A 135 -10.37 -9.86 14.10
CA ILE A 135 -9.76 -11.04 13.47
C ILE A 135 -8.24 -10.82 13.46
N LYS A 136 -7.52 -11.67 14.18
CA LYS A 136 -6.06 -11.75 14.14
C LYS A 136 -5.67 -12.87 13.19
N GLU A 137 -5.09 -12.51 12.05
CA GLU A 137 -4.51 -13.46 11.09
C GLU A 137 -3.04 -13.75 11.46
#